data_AF-H5WSK7-F1
#
_entry.id   AF-H5WSK7-F1
#
_cell.length_a   1.000
_cell.length_b   1.000
_cell.length_c   1.000
_cell.angle_alpha   90.00
_cell.angle_beta   90.00
_cell.angle_gamma   90.00
#
_symmetry.space_group_name_H-M   'P 1'
#
loop_
_entity.id
_entity.type
_entity.pdbx_description
1 polymer ?
#
loop_
_entity_poly.entity_id
_entity_poly.type
_entity_poly.pdbx_seq_one_letter_code
_entity_poly.pdbx_strand_id
1 'polypeptide(L)'
;MTKRALDLLLACIGLLLLAPLFALLALAIKLDSPGPVFFRQERIGRHGRPFRIFKFRTMAVTPPGSGPQITVGADARITRVGAFLRRTKLDELAQLIDVARGTMSLVGPRPEVPRYVAQYTPEQRARVLSVRPGITDFASLRYRHESDLLARAADPEREYVEVIMPEKLRVAGNYVEHASMAADLRAMGLTLRTVFVPDTPLRKVRSFMNHSPFWKRVEARMMTAGPRSRAWALLTDALVVLACWHITYLFRLGFERWQPGRPWYDDYVSFGVVAAYLLCLELFGVRQALWRYFALDDFRRIGLACITAGLISAVAVLMAQLVGVARAVLVLHPVFTLLSLGGVRMACRMLWEHAHAAAGGEDTERRYVIVLGAGETARRLLAGLHQRHGWYVLMLLDDDAAMQGLRVAGVPVAGPLVRVRDPSLTAGATHVVVALPEADGEGRKRALALAAESGLTVLAVPGAGELSVVSAARC
;
A
#
# COMPACT_ATOMS: atom_id res chain seq x y z
N MET A 1 -17.11 16.10 2.40
CA MET A 1 -18.21 16.86 1.75
C MET A 1 -18.21 16.71 0.24
N THR A 2 -17.05 16.75 -0.44
CA THR A 2 -16.91 16.67 -1.91
C THR A 2 -17.62 15.48 -2.57
N LYS A 3 -17.43 14.24 -2.05
CA LYS A 3 -18.11 13.04 -2.58
C LYS A 3 -19.64 13.18 -2.58
N ARG A 4 -20.22 13.77 -1.54
CA ARG A 4 -21.68 13.92 -1.43
C ARG A 4 -22.24 14.91 -2.46
N ALA A 5 -21.52 16.00 -2.71
CA ALA A 5 -21.93 16.98 -3.72
C ALA A 5 -21.89 16.35 -5.12
N LEU A 6 -20.84 15.59 -5.43
CA LEU A 6 -20.71 14.86 -6.70
C LEU A 6 -21.82 13.81 -6.87
N ASP A 7 -22.08 12.99 -5.85
CA ASP A 7 -23.17 12.01 -5.86
C ASP A 7 -24.53 12.66 -6.15
N LEU A 8 -24.81 13.79 -5.49
CA LEU A 8 -26.06 14.51 -5.67
C LEU A 8 -26.17 15.10 -7.09
N LEU A 9 -25.12 15.76 -7.58
CA LEU A 9 -25.07 16.34 -8.92
C LEU A 9 -25.31 15.28 -9.99
N LEU A 10 -24.53 14.20 -9.96
CA LEU A 10 -24.63 13.11 -10.93
C LEU A 10 -25.96 12.36 -10.83
N ALA A 11 -26.51 12.16 -9.62
CA ALA A 11 -27.82 11.57 -9.45
C ALA A 11 -28.94 12.46 -10.00
N CYS A 12 -28.90 13.77 -9.76
CA CYS A 12 -29.88 14.71 -10.32
C CYS A 12 -29.83 14.77 -11.85
N ILE A 13 -28.62 14.82 -12.44
CA ILE A 13 -28.44 14.75 -13.89
C ILE A 13 -28.99 13.42 -14.44
N GLY A 14 -28.65 12.30 -13.80
CA GLY A 14 -29.14 10.98 -14.19
C GLY A 14 -30.67 10.88 -14.11
N LEU A 15 -31.29 11.39 -13.04
CA LEU A 15 -32.74 11.41 -12.89
C LEU A 15 -33.42 12.27 -13.96
N LEU A 16 -32.85 13.43 -14.31
CA LEU A 16 -33.40 14.31 -15.33
C LEU A 16 -33.31 13.67 -16.72
N LEU A 17 -32.14 13.14 -17.09
CA LEU A 17 -31.92 12.52 -18.40
C LEU A 17 -32.70 11.20 -18.58
N LEU A 18 -32.87 10.43 -17.49
CA LEU A 18 -33.57 9.15 -17.52
C LEU A 18 -35.07 9.27 -17.19
N ALA A 19 -35.59 10.46 -16.89
CA ALA A 19 -37.00 10.71 -16.61
C ALA A 19 -37.96 10.12 -17.68
N PRO A 20 -37.76 10.34 -18.99
CA PRO A 20 -38.64 9.75 -20.01
C PRO A 20 -38.58 8.22 -20.00
N LEU A 21 -37.39 7.63 -19.82
CA LEU A 21 -37.24 6.19 -19.71
C LEU A 21 -37.96 5.66 -18.46
N PHE A 22 -37.86 6.34 -17.31
CA PHE A 22 -38.53 5.92 -16.08
C PHE A 22 -40.06 5.93 -16.23
N ALA A 23 -40.62 6.90 -16.96
CA ALA A 23 -42.05 6.93 -17.27
C ALA A 23 -42.47 5.74 -18.15
N LEU A 24 -41.70 5.41 -19.19
CA LEU A 24 -41.95 4.25 -20.05
C LEU A 24 -41.86 2.93 -19.26
N LEU A 25 -40.83 2.77 -18.42
CA LEU A 25 -40.69 1.59 -17.56
C LEU A 25 -41.86 1.47 -16.57
N ALA A 26 -42.27 2.59 -15.96
CA ALA A 26 -43.41 2.62 -15.05
C ALA A 26 -44.71 2.17 -15.73
N LEU A 27 -44.95 2.65 -16.95
CA LEU A 27 -46.09 2.23 -17.77
C LEU A 27 -46.02 0.74 -18.11
N ALA A 28 -44.88 0.26 -18.60
CA ALA A 28 -44.69 -1.15 -18.92
C ALA A 28 -44.94 -2.08 -17.72
N ILE A 29 -44.47 -1.70 -16.52
CA ILE A 29 -44.69 -2.45 -15.28
C ILE A 29 -46.16 -2.48 -14.87
N LYS A 30 -46.90 -1.37 -15.08
CA LYS A 30 -48.33 -1.27 -14.78
C LYS A 30 -49.20 -2.07 -15.75
N LEU A 31 -48.80 -2.14 -17.02
CA LEU A 31 -49.48 -2.94 -18.04
C LEU A 31 -49.19 -4.45 -17.90
N ASP A 32 -48.03 -4.83 -17.35
CA ASP A 32 -47.67 -6.25 -17.22
C ASP A 32 -48.29 -6.95 -16.00
N SER A 33 -48.51 -6.24 -14.87
CA SER A 33 -49.16 -6.82 -13.68
C SER A 33 -49.78 -5.77 -12.74
N PRO A 34 -50.84 -6.11 -11.96
CA PRO A 34 -51.44 -5.19 -11.00
C PRO A 34 -50.51 -4.87 -9.81
N GLY A 35 -50.60 -3.66 -9.24
CA GLY A 35 -49.86 -3.21 -8.05
C GLY A 35 -48.91 -2.01 -8.29
N PRO A 36 -47.97 -1.71 -7.36
CA PRO A 36 -47.12 -0.52 -7.42
C PRO A 36 -45.97 -0.63 -8.44
N VAL A 37 -45.52 0.50 -8.98
CA VAL A 37 -44.38 0.57 -9.91
C VAL A 37 -43.06 0.20 -9.21
N PHE A 38 -42.88 0.70 -8.00
CA PHE A 38 -41.66 0.48 -7.24
C PHE A 38 -41.81 -0.69 -6.26
N PHE A 39 -40.79 -1.53 -6.23
CA PHE A 39 -40.54 -2.46 -5.15
C PHE A 39 -39.74 -1.76 -4.04
N ARG A 40 -40.17 -1.95 -2.79
CA ARG A 40 -39.63 -1.26 -1.61
C ARG A 40 -39.28 -2.30 -0.55
N GLN A 41 -37.99 -2.63 -0.43
CA GLN A 41 -37.49 -3.56 0.59
C GLN A 41 -36.69 -2.81 1.64
N GLU A 42 -36.82 -3.22 2.91
CA GLU A 42 -35.99 -2.68 3.97
C GLU A 42 -34.54 -3.14 3.82
N ARG A 43 -33.63 -2.19 4.04
CA ARG A 43 -32.19 -2.33 3.95
C ARG A 43 -31.51 -1.54 5.04
N ILE A 44 -30.32 -1.98 5.43
CA ILE A 44 -29.51 -1.25 6.40
C ILE A 44 -28.58 -0.29 5.67
N GLY A 45 -28.65 0.98 6.05
CA GLY A 45 -27.80 2.04 5.53
C GLY A 45 -26.70 2.44 6.50
N ARG A 46 -26.17 3.65 6.28
CA ARG A 46 -25.08 4.21 7.09
C ARG A 46 -25.46 4.24 8.58
N HIS A 47 -24.52 3.86 9.43
CA HIS A 47 -24.66 3.80 10.88
C HIS A 47 -25.79 2.88 11.35
N GLY A 48 -26.11 1.86 10.56
CA GLY A 48 -27.17 0.91 10.91
C GLY A 48 -28.59 1.44 10.70
N ARG A 49 -28.77 2.63 10.10
CA ARG A 49 -30.09 3.21 9.92
C ARG A 49 -30.88 2.47 8.82
N PRO A 50 -32.06 1.92 9.12
CA PRO A 50 -32.87 1.26 8.11
C PRO A 50 -33.44 2.27 7.11
N PHE A 51 -33.53 1.87 5.85
CA PHE A 51 -34.23 2.62 4.80
C PHE A 51 -34.90 1.66 3.82
N ARG A 52 -35.89 2.16 3.09
CA ARG A 52 -36.55 1.39 2.02
C ARG A 52 -35.91 1.76 0.69
N ILE A 53 -35.31 0.78 0.01
CA ILE A 53 -34.62 0.97 -1.28
C ILE A 53 -35.61 1.14 -2.44
N PHE A 54 -35.30 1.98 -3.42
CA PHE A 54 -36.06 2.12 -4.67
C PHE A 54 -35.56 1.12 -5.70
N LYS A 55 -36.43 0.21 -6.14
CA LYS A 55 -36.23 -0.60 -7.34
C LYS A 55 -37.50 -0.60 -8.17
N PHE A 56 -37.38 -0.73 -9.48
CA PHE A 56 -38.56 -1.07 -10.27
C PHE A 56 -39.02 -2.47 -9.94
N ARG A 57 -40.34 -2.67 -9.89
CA ARG A 57 -40.92 -3.97 -9.58
C ARG A 57 -40.67 -4.94 -10.74
N THR A 58 -40.07 -6.08 -10.42
CA THR A 58 -39.77 -7.16 -11.38
C THR A 58 -40.52 -8.46 -11.08
N MET A 59 -41.31 -8.49 -10.00
CA MET A 59 -42.05 -9.66 -9.55
C MET A 59 -43.50 -9.29 -9.28
N ALA A 60 -44.41 -10.25 -9.47
CA ALA A 60 -45.81 -10.12 -9.09
C ALA A 60 -45.92 -9.86 -7.58
N VAL A 61 -46.96 -9.12 -7.18
CA VAL A 61 -47.21 -8.84 -5.76
C VAL A 61 -47.79 -10.09 -5.11
N THR A 62 -46.97 -10.77 -4.33
CA THR A 62 -47.35 -11.93 -3.52
C THR A 62 -47.64 -11.49 -2.08
N PRO A 63 -48.53 -12.19 -1.33
CA PRO A 63 -48.80 -11.88 0.07
C PRO A 63 -47.51 -11.90 0.93
N PRO A 64 -47.41 -11.07 1.99
CA PRO A 64 -46.26 -11.09 2.90
C PRO A 64 -45.98 -12.51 3.42
N GLY A 65 -44.73 -12.97 3.30
CA GLY A 65 -44.31 -14.31 3.75
C GLY A 65 -44.27 -15.40 2.69
N SER A 66 -44.71 -15.13 1.45
CA SER A 66 -44.69 -16.11 0.36
C SER A 66 -43.40 -16.06 -0.48
N GLY A 67 -42.39 -16.81 -0.02
CA GLY A 67 -41.22 -17.24 -0.80
C GLY A 67 -39.87 -16.66 -0.36
N PRO A 68 -38.75 -17.27 -0.80
CA PRO A 68 -37.41 -16.91 -0.36
C PRO A 68 -37.03 -15.47 -0.70
N GLN A 69 -36.27 -14.82 0.20
CA GLN A 69 -35.76 -13.45 0.03
C GLN A 69 -34.58 -13.38 -0.96
N ILE A 70 -33.97 -14.53 -1.25
CA ILE A 70 -33.00 -14.73 -2.32
C ILE A 70 -33.77 -15.25 -3.53
N THR A 71 -33.60 -14.61 -4.69
CA THR A 71 -34.06 -15.19 -5.96
C THR A 71 -33.01 -16.20 -6.43
N VAL A 72 -33.41 -17.45 -6.58
CA VAL A 72 -32.59 -18.53 -7.16
C VAL A 72 -33.19 -18.91 -8.52
N GLY A 73 -32.37 -18.89 -9.57
CA GLY A 73 -32.77 -19.34 -10.91
C GLY A 73 -34.03 -18.64 -11.49
N ALA A 74 -34.86 -19.43 -12.17
CA ALA A 74 -36.11 -18.98 -12.81
C ALA A 74 -37.27 -18.98 -11.81
N ASP A 75 -37.37 -17.94 -10.98
CA ASP A 75 -38.46 -17.75 -10.03
C ASP A 75 -39.78 -17.41 -10.75
N ALA A 76 -40.81 -18.25 -10.56
CA ALA A 76 -42.12 -18.12 -11.20
C ALA A 76 -42.84 -16.80 -10.88
N ARG A 77 -42.41 -16.07 -9.85
CA ARG A 77 -42.96 -14.75 -9.49
C ARG A 77 -42.46 -13.63 -10.40
N ILE A 78 -41.41 -13.84 -11.20
CA ILE A 78 -40.84 -12.82 -12.09
C ILE A 78 -41.79 -12.57 -13.27
N THR A 79 -42.15 -11.31 -13.51
CA THR A 79 -43.04 -10.95 -14.64
C THR A 79 -42.26 -10.88 -15.96
N ARG A 80 -42.94 -10.79 -17.11
CA ARG A 80 -42.27 -10.72 -18.42
C ARG A 80 -41.41 -9.47 -18.56
N VAL A 81 -41.96 -8.30 -18.21
CA VAL A 81 -41.21 -7.04 -18.13
C VAL A 81 -40.14 -7.14 -17.03
N GLY A 82 -40.46 -7.80 -15.91
CA GLY A 82 -39.51 -8.02 -14.82
C GLY A 82 -38.26 -8.80 -15.24
N ALA A 83 -38.41 -9.83 -16.07
CA ALA A 83 -37.30 -10.60 -16.61
C ALA A 83 -36.38 -9.73 -17.49
N PHE A 84 -36.97 -8.88 -18.35
CA PHE A 84 -36.22 -7.91 -19.16
C PHE A 84 -35.44 -6.91 -18.29
N LEU A 85 -36.11 -6.33 -17.28
CA LEU A 85 -35.51 -5.37 -16.36
C LEU A 85 -34.33 -5.96 -15.58
N ARG A 86 -34.47 -7.20 -15.08
CA ARG A 86 -33.41 -7.90 -14.33
C ARG A 86 -32.20 -8.23 -15.20
N ARG A 87 -32.44 -8.69 -16.44
CA ARG A 87 -31.38 -9.01 -17.40
C ARG A 87 -30.57 -7.77 -17.77
N THR A 88 -31.23 -6.63 -17.90
CA THR A 88 -30.59 -5.35 -18.26
C THR A 88 -30.15 -4.52 -17.06
N LYS A 89 -30.46 -4.96 -15.82
CA LYS A 89 -30.25 -4.22 -14.56
C LYS A 89 -30.94 -2.85 -14.51
N LEU A 90 -31.90 -2.61 -15.39
CA LEU A 90 -32.67 -1.37 -15.42
C LEU A 90 -33.55 -1.23 -14.16
N ASP A 91 -33.86 -2.33 -13.48
CA ASP A 91 -34.62 -2.31 -12.23
C ASP A 91 -33.91 -1.56 -11.10
N GLU A 92 -32.59 -1.48 -11.15
CA GLU A 92 -31.76 -0.83 -10.14
C GLU A 92 -31.60 0.68 -10.35
N LEU A 93 -31.92 1.22 -11.53
CA LEU A 93 -31.74 2.64 -11.83
C LEU A 93 -32.57 3.57 -10.93
N ALA A 94 -33.71 3.10 -10.41
CA ALA A 94 -34.53 3.86 -9.47
C ALA A 94 -33.79 4.21 -8.16
N GLN A 95 -32.69 3.52 -7.84
CA GLN A 95 -31.84 3.82 -6.68
C GLN A 95 -31.16 5.20 -6.78
N LEU A 96 -31.11 5.83 -7.96
CA LEU A 96 -30.67 7.22 -8.09
C LEU A 96 -31.51 8.17 -7.22
N ILE A 97 -32.78 7.83 -6.96
CA ILE A 97 -33.64 8.56 -6.03
C ILE A 97 -33.10 8.46 -4.59
N ASP A 98 -32.63 7.28 -4.16
CA ASP A 98 -32.00 7.09 -2.85
C ASP A 98 -30.69 7.87 -2.72
N VAL A 99 -29.92 7.97 -3.82
CA VAL A 99 -28.72 8.81 -3.86
C VAL A 99 -29.11 10.28 -3.73
N ALA A 100 -30.09 10.78 -4.48
CA ALA A 100 -30.57 12.16 -4.33
C ALA A 100 -31.04 12.45 -2.89
N ARG A 101 -31.80 11.53 -2.26
CA ARG A 101 -32.27 11.63 -0.87
C ARG A 101 -31.15 11.51 0.18
N GLY A 102 -29.98 11.00 -0.19
CA GLY A 102 -28.82 10.88 0.68
C GLY A 102 -28.82 9.66 1.60
N THR A 103 -29.71 8.70 1.36
CA THR A 103 -29.69 7.37 1.98
C THR A 103 -28.59 6.50 1.35
N MET A 104 -28.33 6.69 0.05
CA MET A 104 -27.28 5.98 -0.71
C MET A 104 -26.24 6.96 -1.31
N SER A 105 -25.17 6.38 -1.86
CA SER A 105 -24.14 7.00 -2.69
C SER A 105 -24.11 6.31 -4.06
N LEU A 106 -23.46 6.88 -5.08
CA LEU A 106 -23.27 6.16 -6.34
C LEU A 106 -22.35 4.94 -6.13
N VAL A 107 -21.28 5.13 -5.35
CA VAL A 107 -20.29 4.08 -5.06
C VAL A 107 -20.15 3.86 -3.56
N GLY A 108 -20.33 2.62 -3.11
CA GLY A 108 -20.25 2.22 -1.71
C GLY A 108 -20.78 0.80 -1.51
N PRO A 109 -20.48 0.14 -0.37
CA PRO A 109 -20.93 -1.23 -0.11
C PRO A 109 -22.42 -1.41 -0.38
N ARG A 110 -22.80 -2.49 -1.06
CA ARG A 110 -24.20 -2.75 -1.39
C ARG A 110 -25.03 -2.85 -0.10
N PRO A 111 -26.20 -2.18 -0.03
CA PRO A 111 -27.03 -2.27 1.16
C PRO A 111 -27.64 -3.66 1.31
N GLU A 112 -27.52 -4.23 2.50
CA GLU A 112 -27.94 -5.61 2.80
C GLU A 112 -29.25 -5.65 3.62
N VAL A 113 -29.97 -6.78 3.58
CA VAL A 113 -31.16 -7.00 4.42
C VAL A 113 -30.79 -7.02 5.92
N PRO A 114 -31.68 -6.54 6.80
CA PRO A 114 -31.45 -6.58 8.25
C PRO A 114 -31.05 -7.96 8.79
N ARG A 115 -31.64 -9.04 8.25
CA ARG A 115 -31.37 -10.43 8.65
C ARG A 115 -29.91 -10.84 8.47
N TYR A 116 -29.25 -10.47 7.37
CA TYR A 116 -27.83 -10.79 7.17
C TYR A 116 -26.92 -9.84 7.94
N VAL A 117 -27.29 -8.57 8.06
CA VAL A 117 -26.53 -7.61 8.88
C VAL A 117 -26.48 -8.01 10.35
N ALA A 118 -27.53 -8.69 10.84
CA ALA A 118 -27.54 -9.25 12.19
C ALA A 118 -26.49 -10.35 12.42
N GLN A 119 -25.95 -10.95 11.35
CA GLN A 119 -24.91 -11.98 11.41
C GLN A 119 -23.49 -11.40 11.33
N TYR A 120 -23.34 -10.09 11.13
CA TYR A 120 -22.03 -9.45 11.04
C TYR A 120 -21.37 -9.38 12.42
N THR A 121 -20.05 -9.53 12.48
CA THR A 121 -19.32 -9.20 13.72
C THR A 121 -19.44 -7.69 14.00
N PRO A 122 -19.30 -7.24 15.26
CA PRO A 122 -19.34 -5.82 15.61
C PRO A 122 -18.37 -4.97 14.77
N GLU A 123 -17.17 -5.49 14.52
CA GLU A 123 -16.11 -4.83 13.75
C GLU A 123 -16.50 -4.71 12.28
N GLN A 124 -17.00 -5.79 11.68
CA GLN A 124 -17.47 -5.79 10.29
C GLN A 124 -18.63 -4.80 10.11
N ARG A 125 -19.57 -4.81 11.04
CA ARG A 125 -20.74 -3.91 11.04
C ARG A 125 -20.32 -2.45 11.16
N ALA A 126 -19.45 -2.13 12.12
CA ALA A 126 -18.95 -0.78 12.32
C ALA A 126 -18.18 -0.28 11.09
N ARG A 127 -17.35 -1.14 10.49
CA ARG A 127 -16.54 -0.81 9.31
C ARG A 127 -17.40 -0.60 8.07
N VAL A 128 -18.19 -1.59 7.66
CA VAL A 128 -18.95 -1.55 6.39
C VAL A 128 -20.07 -0.51 6.42
N LEU A 129 -20.73 -0.32 7.57
CA LEU A 129 -21.83 0.64 7.71
C LEU A 129 -21.35 2.07 8.06
N SER A 130 -20.05 2.33 8.15
CA SER A 130 -19.51 3.67 8.42
C SER A 130 -19.78 4.67 7.28
N VAL A 131 -19.92 4.15 6.04
CA VAL A 131 -20.17 4.91 4.82
C VAL A 131 -21.59 4.71 4.31
N ARG A 132 -22.05 5.58 3.40
CA ARG A 132 -23.33 5.35 2.72
C ARG A 132 -23.22 4.14 1.79
N PRO A 133 -24.24 3.26 1.76
CA PRO A 133 -24.28 2.19 0.80
C PRO A 133 -24.35 2.72 -0.64
N GLY A 134 -23.85 1.95 -1.61
CA GLY A 134 -23.76 2.36 -3.01
C GLY A 134 -24.74 1.65 -3.92
N ILE A 135 -25.05 2.27 -5.06
CA ILE A 135 -25.69 1.59 -6.20
C ILE A 135 -24.72 0.54 -6.76
N THR A 136 -23.44 0.89 -6.85
CA THR A 136 -22.39 -0.02 -7.28
C THR A 136 -21.27 -0.15 -6.25
N ASP A 137 -20.66 -1.34 -6.22
CA ASP A 137 -19.45 -1.63 -5.46
C ASP A 137 -18.60 -2.71 -6.14
N PHE A 138 -17.37 -2.84 -5.65
CA PHE A 138 -16.44 -3.87 -6.11
C PHE A 138 -16.94 -5.30 -5.80
N ALA A 139 -17.72 -5.48 -4.73
CA ALA A 139 -18.30 -6.77 -4.38
C ALA A 139 -19.39 -7.19 -5.38
N SER A 140 -20.33 -6.31 -5.75
CA SER A 140 -21.37 -6.57 -6.76
C SER A 140 -20.77 -6.80 -8.14
N LEU A 141 -19.68 -6.10 -8.48
CA LEU A 141 -18.96 -6.35 -9.73
C LEU A 141 -18.41 -7.78 -9.74
N ARG A 142 -17.75 -8.20 -8.67
CA ARG A 142 -17.19 -9.54 -8.54
C ARG A 142 -18.27 -10.63 -8.56
N TYR A 143 -19.36 -10.40 -7.85
CA TYR A 143 -20.46 -11.34 -7.67
C TYR A 143 -21.66 -11.03 -8.59
N ARG A 144 -21.43 -10.54 -9.82
CA ARG A 144 -22.53 -10.16 -10.72
C ARG A 144 -23.45 -11.34 -11.09
N HIS A 145 -22.88 -12.55 -11.14
CA HIS A 145 -23.55 -13.83 -11.43
C HIS A 145 -23.87 -14.61 -10.15
N GLU A 146 -24.02 -13.92 -9.01
CA GLU A 146 -24.31 -14.55 -7.73
C GLU A 146 -25.52 -15.48 -7.79
N SER A 147 -26.61 -15.07 -8.43
CA SER A 147 -27.80 -15.91 -8.56
C SER A 147 -27.52 -17.22 -9.29
N ASP A 148 -26.62 -17.21 -10.27
CA ASP A 148 -26.21 -18.41 -11.02
C ASP A 148 -25.29 -19.31 -10.18
N LEU A 149 -24.44 -18.72 -9.35
CA LEU A 149 -23.57 -19.44 -8.40
C LEU A 149 -24.41 -20.12 -7.31
N LEU A 150 -25.35 -19.38 -6.72
CA LEU A 150 -26.26 -19.88 -5.70
C LEU A 150 -27.22 -20.95 -6.23
N ALA A 151 -27.62 -20.86 -7.51
CA ALA A 151 -28.45 -21.90 -8.14
C ALA A 151 -27.77 -23.26 -8.28
N ARG A 152 -26.43 -23.32 -8.19
CA ARG A 152 -25.65 -24.56 -8.25
C ARG A 152 -25.36 -25.15 -6.87
N ALA A 153 -25.62 -24.40 -5.80
CA ALA A 153 -25.36 -24.84 -4.43
C ALA A 153 -26.48 -25.76 -3.92
N ALA A 154 -26.11 -26.75 -3.11
CA ALA A 154 -27.07 -27.65 -2.47
C ALA A 154 -27.97 -26.91 -1.45
N ASP A 155 -27.40 -25.92 -0.77
CA ASP A 155 -28.12 -24.99 0.11
C ASP A 155 -27.69 -23.55 -0.24
N PRO A 156 -28.50 -22.81 -1.02
CA PRO A 156 -28.20 -21.44 -1.42
C PRO A 156 -28.07 -20.46 -0.25
N GLU A 157 -28.79 -20.67 0.85
CA GLU A 157 -28.75 -19.76 2.00
C GLU A 157 -27.47 -19.96 2.80
N ARG A 158 -27.09 -21.22 3.03
CA ARG A 158 -25.83 -21.55 3.69
C ARG A 158 -24.61 -21.14 2.88
N GLU A 159 -24.60 -21.40 1.58
CA GLU A 159 -23.52 -20.96 0.67
C GLU A 159 -23.36 -19.44 0.69
N TYR A 160 -24.48 -18.70 0.72
CA TYR A 160 -24.44 -17.26 0.83
C TYR A 160 -23.76 -16.79 2.13
N VAL A 161 -24.18 -17.34 3.26
CA VAL A 161 -23.73 -16.91 4.60
C VAL A 161 -22.29 -17.34 4.89
N GLU A 162 -21.93 -18.57 4.55
CA GLU A 162 -20.63 -19.15 4.91
C GLU A 162 -19.52 -18.80 3.91
N VAL A 163 -19.85 -18.61 2.62
CA VAL A 163 -18.85 -18.46 1.55
C VAL A 163 -18.88 -17.07 0.94
N ILE A 164 -20.05 -16.60 0.48
CA ILE A 164 -20.14 -15.36 -0.31
C ILE A 164 -20.07 -14.11 0.58
N MET A 165 -20.84 -14.08 1.67
CA MET A 165 -20.98 -12.92 2.55
C MET A 165 -19.65 -12.51 3.20
N PRO A 166 -18.81 -13.41 3.77
CA PRO A 166 -17.54 -13.01 4.35
C PRO A 166 -16.60 -12.39 3.31
N GLU A 167 -16.64 -12.90 2.09
CA GLU A 167 -15.84 -12.39 0.97
C GLU A 167 -16.28 -11.00 0.55
N LYS A 168 -17.61 -10.80 0.39
CA LYS A 168 -18.21 -9.48 0.11
C LYS A 168 -17.86 -8.48 1.20
N LEU A 169 -17.95 -8.86 2.47
CA LEU A 169 -17.61 -8.01 3.62
C LEU A 169 -16.13 -7.62 3.60
N ARG A 170 -15.24 -8.54 3.25
CA ARG A 170 -13.80 -8.26 3.07
C ARG A 170 -13.56 -7.25 1.94
N VAL A 171 -14.23 -7.41 0.79
CA VAL A 171 -14.12 -6.47 -0.34
C VAL A 171 -14.66 -5.09 0.04
N ALA A 172 -15.85 -5.05 0.65
CA ALA A 172 -16.48 -3.82 1.11
C ALA A 172 -15.61 -3.10 2.15
N GLY A 173 -15.07 -3.83 3.13
CA GLY A 173 -14.18 -3.29 4.14
C GLY A 173 -12.92 -2.69 3.54
N ASN A 174 -12.30 -3.34 2.55
CA ASN A 174 -11.10 -2.82 1.88
C ASN A 174 -11.39 -1.52 1.12
N TYR A 175 -12.54 -1.44 0.45
CA TYR A 175 -12.99 -0.19 -0.18
C TYR A 175 -13.18 0.92 0.85
N VAL A 176 -13.78 0.64 2.01
CA VAL A 176 -14.01 1.66 3.05
C VAL A 176 -12.69 2.26 3.55
N GLU A 177 -11.66 1.45 3.76
CA GLU A 177 -10.34 1.93 4.20
C GLU A 177 -9.63 2.80 3.16
N HIS A 178 -9.86 2.52 1.86
CA HIS A 178 -9.16 3.18 0.76
C HIS A 178 -10.08 4.06 -0.08
N ALA A 179 -11.20 4.49 0.50
CA ALA A 179 -12.23 5.24 -0.20
C ALA A 179 -11.67 6.57 -0.71
N SER A 180 -11.63 6.72 -2.03
CA SER A 180 -11.11 7.91 -2.72
C SER A 180 -11.90 8.18 -4.00
N MET A 181 -11.87 9.42 -4.50
CA MET A 181 -12.50 9.76 -5.78
C MET A 181 -11.98 8.90 -6.94
N ALA A 182 -10.69 8.54 -6.93
CA ALA A 182 -10.13 7.65 -7.94
C ALA A 182 -10.71 6.23 -7.86
N ALA A 183 -10.90 5.70 -6.65
CA ALA A 183 -11.57 4.41 -6.45
C ALA A 183 -13.04 4.46 -6.92
N ASP A 184 -13.75 5.56 -6.64
CA ASP A 184 -15.13 5.77 -7.07
C ASP A 184 -15.27 5.81 -8.60
N LEU A 185 -14.48 6.67 -9.26
CA LEU A 185 -14.46 6.80 -10.72
C LEU A 185 -14.13 5.46 -11.39
N ARG A 186 -13.23 4.69 -10.79
CA ARG A 186 -12.87 3.36 -11.27
C ARG A 186 -14.02 2.36 -11.11
N ALA A 187 -14.68 2.34 -9.95
CA ALA A 187 -15.84 1.48 -9.73
C ALA A 187 -16.91 1.78 -10.78
N MET A 188 -17.25 3.06 -10.99
CA MET A 188 -18.21 3.48 -12.02
C MET A 188 -17.78 3.07 -13.43
N GLY A 189 -16.51 3.28 -13.80
CA GLY A 189 -15.99 2.88 -15.11
C GLY A 189 -16.01 1.36 -15.34
N LEU A 190 -15.73 0.56 -14.30
CA LEU A 190 -15.87 -0.89 -14.36
C LEU A 190 -17.34 -1.30 -14.51
N THR A 191 -18.25 -0.66 -13.77
CA THR A 191 -19.70 -0.91 -13.89
C THR A 191 -20.18 -0.61 -15.30
N LEU A 192 -19.87 0.56 -15.85
CA LEU A 192 -20.22 0.91 -17.23
C LEU A 192 -19.67 -0.12 -18.22
N ARG A 193 -18.38 -0.48 -18.10
CA ARG A 193 -17.78 -1.50 -18.95
C ARG A 193 -18.51 -2.85 -18.83
N THR A 194 -18.89 -3.28 -17.63
CA THR A 194 -19.60 -4.56 -17.45
C THR A 194 -21.02 -4.55 -18.01
N VAL A 195 -21.67 -3.38 -18.05
CA VAL A 195 -23.00 -3.22 -18.64
C VAL A 195 -22.92 -3.29 -20.17
N PHE A 196 -21.92 -2.66 -20.79
CA PHE A 196 -21.77 -2.63 -22.26
C PHE A 196 -20.97 -3.81 -22.85
N VAL A 197 -20.08 -4.44 -22.07
CA VAL A 197 -19.21 -5.55 -22.52
C VAL A 197 -19.26 -6.70 -21.50
N PRO A 198 -20.35 -7.49 -21.49
CA PRO A 198 -20.64 -8.46 -20.44
C PRO A 198 -19.67 -9.65 -20.37
N ASP A 199 -19.00 -10.04 -21.48
CA ASP A 199 -18.18 -11.27 -21.50
C ASP A 199 -16.71 -11.08 -21.09
N THR A 200 -16.35 -9.90 -20.57
CA THR A 200 -14.98 -9.70 -20.10
C THR A 200 -14.76 -10.43 -18.77
N PRO A 201 -13.86 -11.43 -18.66
CA PRO A 201 -13.61 -12.08 -17.38
C PRO A 201 -13.06 -11.06 -16.39
N LEU A 202 -13.77 -10.82 -15.30
CA LEU A 202 -13.38 -9.94 -14.18
C LEU A 202 -12.20 -10.51 -13.36
N ARG A 203 -11.31 -11.27 -14.00
CA ARG A 203 -10.04 -11.77 -13.45
C ARG A 203 -9.18 -10.63 -12.89
N LYS A 204 -9.35 -9.41 -13.41
CA LYS A 204 -8.66 -8.19 -12.94
C LYS A 204 -9.22 -7.59 -11.64
N VAL A 205 -10.44 -7.90 -11.20
CA VAL A 205 -10.94 -7.38 -9.90
C VAL A 205 -10.13 -7.96 -8.73
N ARG A 206 -9.59 -9.19 -8.89
CA ARG A 206 -8.68 -9.82 -7.93
C ARG A 206 -7.36 -9.05 -7.72
N SER A 207 -6.90 -8.28 -8.71
CA SER A 207 -5.62 -7.55 -8.63
C SER A 207 -5.73 -6.14 -8.07
N PHE A 208 -6.92 -5.67 -7.72
CA PHE A 208 -7.13 -4.30 -7.21
C PHE A 208 -7.34 -4.23 -5.69
N MET A 209 -7.84 -5.32 -5.08
CA MET A 209 -7.98 -5.42 -3.62
C MET A 209 -6.65 -5.69 -2.91
N ASN A 210 -5.64 -6.14 -3.65
CA ASN A 210 -4.25 -6.08 -3.22
C ASN A 210 -3.69 -4.83 -3.87
N HIS A 211 -3.20 -3.87 -3.09
CA HIS A 211 -2.52 -2.74 -3.67
C HIS A 211 -1.42 -3.24 -4.63
N SER A 212 -1.67 -2.94 -5.90
CA SER A 212 -0.72 -2.79 -6.99
C SER A 212 0.33 -3.90 -7.16
N PRO A 213 0.17 -4.82 -8.15
CA PRO A 213 1.31 -5.54 -8.72
C PRO A 213 2.40 -4.58 -9.25
N PHE A 214 2.13 -3.29 -9.43
CA PHE A 214 3.15 -2.29 -9.72
C PHE A 214 3.99 -1.96 -8.47
N TRP A 215 3.40 -1.64 -7.32
CA TRP A 215 4.17 -1.35 -6.09
C TRP A 215 4.91 -2.59 -5.58
N LYS A 216 4.33 -3.78 -5.68
CA LYS A 216 5.06 -5.04 -5.42
C LYS A 216 6.20 -5.30 -6.39
N ARG A 217 6.07 -4.90 -7.68
CA ARG A 217 7.17 -4.99 -8.65
C ARG A 217 8.24 -3.94 -8.41
N VAL A 218 7.87 -2.74 -7.98
CA VAL A 218 8.78 -1.65 -7.59
C VAL A 218 9.56 -2.09 -6.35
N GLU A 219 8.88 -2.52 -5.29
CA GLU A 219 9.47 -3.08 -4.08
C GLU A 219 10.38 -4.27 -4.41
N ALA A 220 9.91 -5.29 -5.16
CA ALA A 220 10.74 -6.45 -5.52
C ALA A 220 11.97 -6.08 -6.36
N ARG A 221 11.84 -5.13 -7.30
CA ARG A 221 12.99 -4.63 -8.09
C ARG A 221 13.96 -3.82 -7.26
N MET A 222 13.47 -3.09 -6.27
CA MET A 222 14.30 -2.29 -5.37
C MET A 222 14.99 -3.17 -4.30
N MET A 223 14.31 -4.21 -3.80
CA MET A 223 14.87 -5.22 -2.87
C MET A 223 15.97 -6.07 -3.53
N THR A 224 15.83 -6.40 -4.81
CA THR A 224 16.84 -7.15 -5.58
C THR A 224 18.02 -6.29 -6.04
N ALA A 225 18.01 -4.98 -5.76
CA ALA A 225 18.99 -4.03 -6.28
C ALA A 225 20.30 -3.95 -5.46
N GLY A 226 20.62 -4.89 -4.56
CA GLY A 226 21.78 -4.83 -3.63
C GLY A 226 23.06 -4.15 -4.19
N PRO A 227 23.91 -4.82 -5.00
CA PRO A 227 25.14 -4.22 -5.55
C PRO A 227 24.89 -3.09 -6.55
N ARG A 228 23.77 -3.15 -7.29
CA ARG A 228 23.37 -2.12 -8.26
C ARG A 228 22.95 -0.81 -7.59
N SER A 229 22.49 -0.85 -6.33
CA SER A 229 21.99 0.30 -5.60
C SER A 229 23.07 1.34 -5.33
N ARG A 230 24.33 0.91 -5.11
CA ARG A 230 25.48 1.80 -4.97
C ARG A 230 25.83 2.49 -6.30
N ALA A 231 25.74 1.77 -7.41
CA ALA A 231 25.93 2.35 -8.74
C ALA A 231 24.81 3.34 -9.10
N TRP A 232 23.56 3.02 -8.77
CA TRP A 232 22.43 3.95 -8.92
C TRP A 232 22.54 5.17 -8.01
N ALA A 233 23.02 5.01 -6.78
CA ALA A 233 23.30 6.13 -5.88
C ALA A 233 24.36 7.06 -6.46
N LEU A 234 25.47 6.50 -6.97
CA LEU A 234 26.53 7.25 -7.62
C LEU A 234 26.03 8.02 -8.85
N LEU A 235 25.28 7.34 -9.71
CA LEU A 235 24.70 7.97 -10.89
C LEU A 235 23.73 9.09 -10.51
N THR A 236 22.89 8.86 -9.51
CA THR A 236 21.92 9.86 -9.04
C THR A 236 22.64 11.07 -8.44
N ASP A 237 23.60 10.85 -7.54
CA ASP A 237 24.38 11.93 -6.92
C ASP A 237 25.14 12.73 -8.01
N ALA A 238 25.73 12.06 -9.01
CA ALA A 238 26.43 12.69 -10.12
C ALA A 238 25.49 13.56 -10.98
N LEU A 239 24.31 13.03 -11.32
CA LEU A 239 23.30 13.74 -12.10
C LEU A 239 22.74 14.95 -11.33
N VAL A 240 22.53 14.81 -10.03
CA VAL A 240 22.06 15.92 -9.17
C VAL A 240 23.10 17.02 -9.12
N VAL A 241 24.37 16.69 -8.85
CA VAL A 241 25.46 17.68 -8.82
C VAL A 241 25.59 18.39 -10.17
N LEU A 242 25.57 17.64 -11.28
CA LEU A 242 25.62 18.21 -12.63
C LEU A 242 24.43 19.12 -12.92
N ALA A 243 23.22 18.70 -12.56
CA ALA A 243 22.02 19.51 -12.71
C ALA A 243 22.10 20.80 -11.88
N CYS A 244 22.59 20.71 -10.63
CA CYS A 244 22.79 21.87 -9.76
C CYS A 244 23.81 22.86 -10.35
N TRP A 245 24.86 22.39 -11.04
CA TRP A 245 25.78 23.25 -11.77
C TRP A 245 25.06 24.11 -12.82
N HIS A 246 24.27 23.47 -13.68
CA HIS A 246 23.49 24.18 -14.71
C HIS A 246 22.40 25.08 -14.13
N ILE A 247 21.69 24.63 -13.09
CA ILE A 247 20.66 25.42 -12.40
C ILE A 247 21.27 26.66 -11.76
N THR A 248 22.48 26.55 -11.20
CA THR A 248 23.16 27.71 -10.59
C THR A 248 23.53 28.75 -11.66
N TYR A 249 23.98 28.31 -12.84
CA TYR A 249 24.18 29.20 -13.97
C TYR A 249 22.89 29.84 -14.47
N LEU A 250 21.82 29.06 -14.55
CA LEU A 250 20.51 29.55 -14.95
C LEU A 250 19.97 30.60 -13.97
N PHE A 251 20.11 30.35 -12.67
CA PHE A 251 19.72 31.28 -11.60
C PHE A 251 20.53 32.58 -11.67
N ARG A 252 21.83 32.49 -11.98
CA ARG A 252 22.72 33.65 -12.07
C ARG A 252 22.50 34.48 -13.34
N LEU A 253 22.37 33.83 -14.50
CA LEU A 253 22.37 34.49 -15.81
C LEU A 253 20.96 34.78 -16.33
N GLY A 254 19.94 34.11 -15.79
CA GLY A 254 18.59 34.10 -16.35
C GLY A 254 18.50 33.23 -17.60
N PHE A 255 17.27 32.91 -18.03
CA PHE A 255 17.00 32.02 -19.17
C PHE A 255 17.62 32.52 -20.48
N GLU A 256 17.57 33.83 -20.74
CA GLU A 256 18.03 34.42 -22.01
C GLU A 256 19.54 34.35 -22.21
N ARG A 257 20.32 34.41 -21.13
CA ARG A 257 21.79 34.45 -21.18
C ARG A 257 22.45 33.13 -20.77
N TRP A 258 21.65 32.09 -20.47
CA TRP A 258 22.14 30.84 -19.91
C TRP A 258 23.12 30.10 -20.84
N GLN A 259 22.83 30.05 -22.15
CA GLN A 259 23.75 29.45 -23.12
C GLN A 259 24.88 30.40 -23.56
N PRO A 260 24.60 31.64 -24.04
CA PRO A 260 25.67 32.51 -24.55
C PRO A 260 26.59 33.08 -23.46
N GLY A 261 26.17 33.06 -22.19
CA GLY A 261 26.94 33.57 -21.07
C GLY A 261 27.87 32.56 -20.38
N ARG A 262 27.93 31.31 -20.86
CA ARG A 262 28.82 30.27 -20.34
C ARG A 262 30.10 30.18 -21.18
N PRO A 263 31.28 29.97 -20.57
CA PRO A 263 32.49 29.73 -21.34
C PRO A 263 32.41 28.38 -22.08
N TRP A 264 33.08 28.27 -23.22
CA TRP A 264 33.10 27.03 -24.03
C TRP A 264 33.63 25.81 -23.26
N TYR A 265 34.45 26.04 -22.23
CA TYR A 265 35.01 24.99 -21.39
C TYR A 265 34.17 24.64 -20.15
N ASP A 266 33.00 25.27 -19.95
CA ASP A 266 32.24 25.13 -18.71
C ASP A 266 31.77 23.69 -18.45
N ASP A 267 31.46 22.93 -19.50
CA ASP A 267 31.05 21.54 -19.36
C ASP A 267 32.21 20.67 -18.81
N TYR A 268 33.46 20.91 -19.23
CA TYR A 268 34.62 20.22 -18.66
C TYR A 268 34.82 20.57 -17.17
N VAL A 269 34.60 21.83 -16.80
CA VAL A 269 34.63 22.26 -15.40
C VAL A 269 33.55 21.53 -14.60
N SER A 270 32.34 21.41 -15.13
CA SER A 270 31.24 20.72 -14.48
C SER A 270 31.56 19.25 -14.18
N PHE A 271 32.25 18.55 -15.09
CA PHE A 271 32.69 17.17 -14.85
C PHE A 271 33.75 17.07 -13.75
N GLY A 272 34.70 18.03 -13.69
CA GLY A 272 35.67 18.12 -12.60
C GLY A 272 35.01 18.38 -11.25
N VAL A 273 34.01 19.27 -11.22
CA VAL A 273 33.19 19.55 -10.03
C VAL A 273 32.44 18.29 -9.59
N VAL A 274 31.76 17.60 -10.51
CA VAL A 274 31.08 16.34 -10.21
C VAL A 274 32.05 15.31 -9.60
N ALA A 275 33.24 15.14 -10.17
CA ALA A 275 34.24 14.22 -9.62
C ALA A 275 34.66 14.60 -8.19
N ALA A 276 34.89 15.89 -7.91
CA ALA A 276 35.23 16.36 -6.58
C ALA A 276 34.10 16.08 -5.57
N TYR A 277 32.85 16.33 -5.94
CA TYR A 277 31.69 16.04 -5.09
C TYR A 277 31.52 14.55 -4.83
N LEU A 278 31.63 13.69 -5.85
CA LEU A 278 31.55 12.25 -5.67
C LEU A 278 32.64 11.73 -4.73
N LEU A 279 33.88 12.22 -4.87
CA LEU A 279 34.99 11.86 -3.99
C LEU A 279 34.71 12.27 -2.54
N CYS A 280 34.31 13.52 -2.29
CA CYS A 280 33.97 13.96 -0.94
C CYS A 280 32.80 13.16 -0.35
N LEU A 281 31.75 12.88 -1.13
CA LEU A 281 30.63 12.04 -0.68
C LEU A 281 31.10 10.60 -0.32
N GLU A 282 32.18 10.08 -0.93
CA GLU A 282 32.84 8.85 -0.47
C GLU A 282 33.45 9.01 0.91
N LEU A 283 34.32 10.02 1.03
CA LEU A 283 35.21 10.20 2.17
C LEU A 283 34.43 10.46 3.44
N PHE A 284 33.31 11.19 3.33
CA PHE A 284 32.39 11.45 4.44
C PHE A 284 31.40 10.30 4.70
N GLY A 285 31.52 9.16 4.00
CA GLY A 285 30.72 7.95 4.27
C GLY A 285 29.24 8.11 3.97
N VAL A 286 28.85 9.02 3.07
CA VAL A 286 27.45 9.30 2.69
C VAL A 286 26.87 8.18 1.79
N ARG A 287 27.74 7.32 1.24
CA ARG A 287 27.40 6.31 0.21
C ARG A 287 26.95 4.94 0.73
N GLN A 288 26.24 4.86 1.85
CA GLN A 288 25.85 3.56 2.42
C GLN A 288 24.49 3.00 1.93
N ALA A 289 23.57 3.83 1.42
CA ALA A 289 22.43 3.46 0.55
C ALA A 289 21.53 4.69 0.37
N LEU A 290 20.87 4.87 -0.79
CA LEU A 290 19.86 5.95 -1.00
C LEU A 290 18.62 5.79 -0.10
N TRP A 291 18.39 4.58 0.42
CA TRP A 291 17.13 4.13 1.01
C TRP A 291 17.18 3.95 2.53
N ARG A 292 18.36 4.17 3.15
CA ARG A 292 18.50 4.06 4.60
C ARG A 292 17.91 5.30 5.28
N TYR A 293 17.47 5.15 6.53
CA TYR A 293 17.01 6.23 7.40
C TYR A 293 17.86 7.49 7.22
N PHE A 294 17.23 8.59 6.79
CA PHE A 294 17.85 9.90 6.70
C PHE A 294 17.85 10.52 8.11
N ALA A 295 18.95 10.36 8.84
CA ALA A 295 19.12 10.92 10.17
C ALA A 295 19.66 12.37 10.09
N LEU A 296 19.56 13.13 11.18
CA LEU A 296 20.23 14.44 11.29
C LEU A 296 21.73 14.33 11.00
N ASP A 297 22.33 13.19 11.32
CA ASP A 297 23.73 12.89 11.02
C ASP A 297 24.03 12.79 9.53
N ASP A 298 23.09 12.30 8.70
CA ASP A 298 23.28 12.24 7.25
C ASP A 298 23.25 13.64 6.64
N PHE A 299 22.36 14.52 7.12
CA PHE A 299 22.34 15.91 6.70
C PHE A 299 23.66 16.62 7.04
N ARG A 300 24.21 16.37 8.23
CA ARG A 300 25.52 16.88 8.63
C ARG A 300 26.64 16.38 7.71
N ARG A 301 26.67 15.08 7.38
CA ARG A 301 27.68 14.50 6.49
C ARG A 301 27.58 15.03 5.05
N ILE A 302 26.37 15.15 4.51
CA ILE A 302 26.12 15.76 3.19
C ILE A 302 26.55 17.22 3.19
N GLY A 303 26.21 17.97 4.24
CA GLY A 303 26.63 19.37 4.42
C GLY A 303 28.14 19.52 4.41
N LEU A 304 28.86 18.74 5.20
CA LEU A 304 30.33 18.74 5.22
C LEU A 304 30.90 18.36 3.85
N ALA A 305 30.38 17.32 3.21
CA ALA A 305 30.84 16.90 1.88
C ALA A 305 30.62 18.01 0.82
N CYS A 306 29.47 18.69 0.84
CA CYS A 306 29.17 19.77 -0.11
C CYS A 306 30.06 21.00 0.10
N ILE A 307 30.33 21.37 1.35
CA ILE A 307 31.22 22.49 1.69
C ILE A 307 32.65 22.17 1.26
N THR A 308 33.16 20.99 1.60
CA THR A 308 34.53 20.58 1.24
C THR A 308 34.69 20.46 -0.28
N ALA A 309 33.77 19.80 -0.97
CA ALA A 309 33.83 19.67 -2.43
C ALA A 309 33.67 21.02 -3.14
N GLY A 310 32.80 21.89 -2.63
CA GLY A 310 32.62 23.25 -3.11
C GLY A 310 33.90 24.08 -3.00
N LEU A 311 34.57 24.01 -1.84
CA LEU A 311 35.84 24.70 -1.60
C LEU A 311 36.95 24.17 -2.53
N ILE A 312 37.10 22.85 -2.63
CA ILE A 312 38.07 22.21 -3.53
C ILE A 312 37.83 22.67 -4.98
N SER A 313 36.58 22.65 -5.42
CA SER A 313 36.19 23.07 -6.77
C SER A 313 36.49 24.54 -7.02
N ALA A 314 36.17 25.42 -6.06
CA ALA A 314 36.42 26.85 -6.17
C ALA A 314 37.92 27.15 -6.24
N VAL A 315 38.73 26.53 -5.37
CA VAL A 315 40.19 26.67 -5.38
C VAL A 315 40.76 26.16 -6.71
N ALA A 316 40.33 25.00 -7.19
CA ALA A 316 40.81 24.44 -8.46
C ALA A 316 40.53 25.36 -9.65
N VAL A 317 39.30 25.90 -9.75
CA VAL A 317 38.90 26.84 -10.81
C VAL A 317 39.70 28.14 -10.76
N LEU A 318 39.92 28.69 -9.56
CA LEU A 318 40.71 29.92 -9.37
C LEU A 318 42.20 29.70 -9.67
N MET A 319 42.78 28.60 -9.22
CA MET A 319 44.19 28.26 -9.48
C MET A 319 44.44 27.98 -10.96
N ALA A 320 43.48 27.36 -11.65
CA ALA A 320 43.54 27.12 -13.09
C ALA A 320 43.25 28.37 -13.94
N GLN A 321 43.04 29.55 -13.32
CA GLN A 321 42.75 30.82 -14.01
C GLN A 321 41.58 30.73 -14.99
N LEU A 322 40.54 29.95 -14.66
CA LEU A 322 39.35 29.78 -15.50
C LEU A 322 38.37 30.94 -15.31
N VAL A 323 38.78 32.14 -15.75
CA VAL A 323 38.12 33.43 -15.47
C VAL A 323 36.67 33.52 -15.99
N GLY A 324 36.31 32.70 -16.98
CA GLY A 324 34.95 32.64 -17.52
C GLY A 324 33.94 32.00 -16.56
N VAL A 325 34.39 31.21 -15.59
CA VAL A 325 33.52 30.66 -14.54
C VAL A 325 33.30 31.73 -13.48
N ALA A 326 32.05 32.04 -13.22
CA ALA A 326 31.77 33.11 -12.29
C ALA A 326 31.83 32.70 -10.83
N ARG A 327 32.40 33.60 -10.03
CA ARG A 327 32.57 33.42 -8.58
C ARG A 327 31.25 33.14 -7.86
N ALA A 328 30.16 33.81 -8.26
CA ALA A 328 28.84 33.56 -7.69
C ALA A 328 28.34 32.12 -7.94
N VAL A 329 28.72 31.49 -9.06
CA VAL A 329 28.39 30.07 -9.32
C VAL A 329 29.14 29.18 -8.33
N LEU A 330 30.43 29.43 -8.11
CA LEU A 330 31.25 28.68 -7.16
C LEU A 330 30.73 28.79 -5.70
N VAL A 331 30.17 29.94 -5.33
CA VAL A 331 29.61 30.19 -3.99
C VAL A 331 28.22 29.56 -3.82
N LEU A 332 27.36 29.63 -4.84
CA LEU A 332 25.97 29.16 -4.75
C LEU A 332 25.83 27.66 -4.99
N HIS A 333 26.70 27.07 -5.81
CA HIS A 333 26.63 25.66 -6.18
C HIS A 333 26.59 24.69 -4.97
N PRO A 334 27.41 24.85 -3.91
CA PRO A 334 27.33 24.00 -2.72
C PRO A 334 25.96 24.06 -2.02
N VAL A 335 25.31 25.22 -2.02
CA VAL A 335 23.99 25.42 -1.40
C VAL A 335 22.91 24.69 -2.19
N PHE A 336 22.85 24.90 -3.52
CA PHE A 336 21.90 24.21 -4.38
C PHE A 336 22.08 22.69 -4.35
N THR A 337 23.34 22.23 -4.30
CA THR A 337 23.68 20.81 -4.25
C THR A 337 23.25 20.18 -2.93
N LEU A 338 23.48 20.84 -1.78
CA LEU A 338 23.02 20.38 -0.47
C LEU A 338 21.50 20.21 -0.44
N LEU A 339 20.76 21.23 -0.88
CA LEU A 339 19.30 21.21 -0.89
C LEU A 339 18.76 20.11 -1.82
N SER A 340 19.35 19.95 -3.00
CA SER A 340 18.89 18.99 -3.99
C SER A 340 19.24 17.55 -3.62
N LEU A 341 20.45 17.29 -3.11
CA LEU A 341 20.82 15.95 -2.62
C LEU A 341 19.96 15.54 -1.43
N GLY A 342 19.71 16.45 -0.48
CA GLY A 342 18.80 16.21 0.64
C GLY A 342 17.36 15.94 0.17
N GLY A 343 16.86 16.77 -0.75
CA GLY A 343 15.52 16.66 -1.32
C GLY A 343 15.30 15.36 -2.11
N VAL A 344 16.23 14.98 -2.98
CA VAL A 344 16.15 13.74 -3.78
C VAL A 344 16.19 12.51 -2.87
N ARG A 345 17.04 12.49 -1.84
CA ARG A 345 17.09 11.38 -0.88
C ARG A 345 15.82 11.29 -0.04
N MET A 346 15.27 12.43 0.39
CA MET A 346 13.97 12.48 1.08
C MET A 346 12.84 12.01 0.16
N ALA A 347 12.81 12.43 -1.10
CA ALA A 347 11.79 12.02 -2.07
C ALA A 347 11.87 10.52 -2.38
N CYS A 348 13.07 9.98 -2.61
CA CYS A 348 13.29 8.55 -2.76
C CYS A 348 12.80 7.78 -1.53
N ARG A 349 13.08 8.28 -0.33
CA ARG A 349 12.58 7.71 0.92
C ARG A 349 11.05 7.74 1.02
N MET A 350 10.42 8.88 0.76
CA MET A 350 8.96 9.00 0.79
C MET A 350 8.31 8.07 -0.22
N LEU A 351 8.90 7.94 -1.41
CA LEU A 351 8.45 6.99 -2.42
C LEU A 351 8.63 5.54 -1.97
N TRP A 352 9.71 5.23 -1.23
CA TRP A 352 9.92 3.91 -0.64
C TRP A 352 8.90 3.60 0.45
N GLU A 353 8.73 4.50 1.42
CA GLU A 353 7.74 4.36 2.50
C GLU A 353 6.32 4.22 1.91
N HIS A 354 5.99 5.02 0.89
CA HIS A 354 4.72 4.91 0.19
C HIS A 354 4.60 3.61 -0.61
N ALA A 355 5.65 3.18 -1.31
CA ALA A 355 5.65 1.91 -2.05
C ALA A 355 5.45 0.71 -1.12
N HIS A 356 6.08 0.73 0.05
CA HIS A 356 6.00 -0.31 1.06
C HIS A 356 4.63 -0.33 1.75
N ALA A 357 4.12 0.84 2.17
CA ALA A 357 2.77 1.00 2.71
C ALA A 357 1.70 0.57 1.68
N ALA A 358 1.88 0.97 0.42
CA ALA A 358 1.00 0.64 -0.70
C ALA A 358 1.30 -0.72 -1.35
N ALA A 359 2.18 -1.57 -0.82
CA ALA A 359 2.31 -2.97 -1.27
C ALA A 359 1.36 -3.91 -0.50
N GLY A 360 0.58 -3.37 0.44
CA GLY A 360 -0.26 -4.16 1.34
C GLY A 360 0.54 -4.76 2.49
N GLY A 361 1.56 -4.04 2.97
CA GLY A 361 1.98 -4.21 4.35
C GLY A 361 0.85 -3.75 5.26
N GLU A 362 -0.14 -4.62 5.49
CA GLU A 362 -0.82 -4.62 6.78
C GLU A 362 0.28 -4.57 7.85
N ASP A 363 0.00 -3.84 8.93
CA ASP A 363 0.85 -3.57 10.09
C ASP A 363 1.21 -4.86 10.90
N THR A 364 1.64 -5.90 10.17
CA THR A 364 2.44 -7.02 10.63
C THR A 364 3.77 -6.87 9.93
N GLU A 365 4.55 -5.90 10.40
CA GLU A 365 5.95 -5.71 10.05
C GLU A 365 6.61 -7.10 10.00
N ARG A 366 6.84 -7.64 8.80
CA ARG A 366 7.45 -8.97 8.65
C ARG A 366 8.91 -8.83 9.05
N ARG A 367 9.20 -9.10 10.31
CA ARG A 367 10.53 -8.98 10.90
C ARG A 367 11.30 -10.25 10.57
N TYR A 368 12.22 -10.12 9.62
CA TYR A 368 13.14 -11.18 9.23
C TYR A 368 14.35 -11.14 10.17
N VAL A 369 14.58 -12.22 10.91
CA VAL A 369 15.53 -12.24 12.02
C VAL A 369 16.65 -13.22 11.75
N ILE A 370 17.88 -12.80 12.04
CA ILE A 370 19.03 -13.69 12.25
C ILE A 370 19.24 -13.82 13.75
N VAL A 371 19.33 -15.05 14.25
CA VAL A 371 19.52 -15.30 15.68
C VAL A 371 20.97 -15.74 15.92
N LEU A 372 21.67 -15.04 16.81
CA LEU A 372 23.01 -15.39 17.28
C LEU A 372 22.87 -16.30 18.50
N GLY A 373 23.34 -17.54 18.38
CA GLY A 373 23.15 -18.65 19.30
C GLY A 373 22.08 -19.64 18.81
N ALA A 374 22.38 -20.93 18.86
CA ALA A 374 21.53 -22.05 18.47
C ALA A 374 21.19 -22.99 19.65
N GLY A 375 21.51 -22.57 20.88
CA GLY A 375 21.23 -23.31 22.12
C GLY A 375 19.75 -23.33 22.54
N GLU A 376 19.50 -23.73 23.78
CA GLU A 376 18.13 -23.92 24.31
C GLU A 376 17.33 -22.61 24.37
N THR A 377 18.01 -21.47 24.57
CA THR A 377 17.37 -20.15 24.52
C THR A 377 16.83 -19.84 23.13
N ALA A 378 17.58 -20.20 22.07
CA ALA A 378 17.13 -20.03 20.70
C ALA A 378 15.94 -20.93 20.37
N ARG A 379 15.89 -22.18 20.89
CA ARG A 379 14.71 -23.05 20.75
C ARG A 379 13.46 -22.46 21.39
N ARG A 380 13.56 -21.94 22.61
CA ARG A 380 12.44 -21.29 23.31
C ARG A 380 12.00 -20.02 22.61
N LEU A 381 12.95 -19.22 22.13
CA LEU A 381 12.67 -18.03 21.32
C LEU A 381 11.90 -18.41 20.05
N LEU A 382 12.35 -19.45 19.33
CA LEU A 382 11.70 -19.94 18.11
C LEU A 382 10.28 -20.47 18.37
N ALA A 383 10.05 -21.16 19.49
CA ALA A 383 8.72 -21.61 19.88
C ALA A 383 7.76 -20.44 20.15
N GLY A 384 8.24 -19.38 20.82
CA GLY A 384 7.44 -18.18 21.09
C GLY A 384 7.23 -17.28 19.87
N LEU A 385 8.22 -17.19 18.97
CA LEU A 385 8.11 -16.39 17.74
C LEU A 385 7.19 -17.04 16.70
N HIS A 386 7.15 -18.37 16.61
CA HIS A 386 6.19 -19.07 15.74
C HIS A 386 4.72 -18.79 16.12
N GLN A 387 4.44 -18.46 17.38
CA GLN A 387 3.10 -18.14 17.86
C GLN A 387 2.70 -16.67 17.63
N ARG A 388 3.66 -15.78 17.33
CA ARG A 388 3.40 -14.35 17.10
C ARG A 388 3.37 -14.05 15.61
N HIS A 389 2.24 -13.57 15.09
CA HIS A 389 2.12 -13.12 13.71
C HIS A 389 3.15 -12.00 13.41
N GLY A 390 3.97 -12.17 12.36
CA GLY A 390 4.88 -11.15 11.84
C GLY A 390 6.39 -11.39 12.03
N TRP A 391 6.84 -12.42 12.75
CA TRP A 391 8.28 -12.71 12.91
C TRP A 391 8.70 -13.95 12.12
N TYR A 392 9.79 -13.84 11.35
CA TYR A 392 10.31 -14.91 10.50
C TYR A 392 11.81 -15.08 10.74
N VAL A 393 12.22 -16.21 11.33
CA VAL A 393 13.64 -16.48 11.55
C VAL A 393 14.24 -17.11 10.29
N LEU A 394 15.26 -16.45 9.74
CA LEU A 394 15.92 -16.87 8.50
C LEU A 394 16.92 -18.00 8.77
N MET A 395 17.76 -17.82 9.79
CA MET A 395 18.85 -18.71 10.14
C MET A 395 19.37 -18.44 11.55
N LEU A 396 20.09 -19.42 12.08
CA LEU A 396 20.85 -19.33 13.31
C LEU A 396 22.34 -19.24 12.99
N LEU A 397 23.10 -18.52 13.80
CA LEU A 397 24.56 -18.53 13.76
C LEU A 397 25.07 -19.00 15.11
N ASP A 398 26.00 -19.95 15.14
CA ASP A 398 26.57 -20.48 16.37
C ASP A 398 28.05 -20.83 16.16
N ASP A 399 28.89 -20.46 17.12
CA ASP A 399 30.33 -20.71 17.08
C ASP A 399 30.66 -22.20 17.34
N ASP A 400 29.72 -22.98 17.92
CA ASP A 400 29.88 -24.43 18.06
C ASP A 400 29.81 -25.14 16.70
N ALA A 401 30.94 -25.69 16.28
CA ALA A 401 31.08 -26.42 15.01
C ALA A 401 30.17 -27.66 14.95
N ALA A 402 29.81 -28.29 16.07
CA ALA A 402 28.91 -29.44 16.09
C ALA A 402 27.47 -29.06 15.74
N MET A 403 27.08 -27.80 15.95
CA MET A 403 25.74 -27.29 15.65
C MET A 403 25.61 -26.80 14.21
N GLN A 404 26.71 -26.51 13.53
CA GLN A 404 26.71 -25.96 12.17
C GLN A 404 26.23 -26.99 11.15
N GLY A 405 25.35 -26.56 10.23
CA GLY A 405 24.72 -27.44 9.25
C GLY A 405 23.52 -28.24 9.79
N LEU A 406 23.30 -28.25 11.12
CA LEU A 406 22.10 -28.83 11.72
C LEU A 406 20.90 -27.85 11.63
N ARG A 407 19.71 -28.37 11.93
CA ARG A 407 18.49 -27.58 12.06
C ARG A 407 17.99 -27.60 13.49
N VAL A 408 17.70 -26.42 14.03
CA VAL A 408 17.11 -26.24 15.36
C VAL A 408 15.69 -25.72 15.18
N ALA A 409 14.69 -26.47 15.66
CA ALA A 409 13.27 -26.18 15.46
C ALA A 409 12.90 -25.87 13.99
N GLY A 410 13.53 -26.57 13.04
CA GLY A 410 13.32 -26.42 11.60
C GLY A 410 14.16 -25.34 10.91
N VAL A 411 14.86 -24.46 11.66
CA VAL A 411 15.70 -23.37 11.15
C VAL A 411 17.16 -23.82 11.03
N PRO A 412 17.87 -23.55 9.92
CA PRO A 412 19.26 -23.97 9.73
C PRO A 412 20.26 -23.14 10.53
N VAL A 413 21.30 -23.79 11.04
CA VAL A 413 22.49 -23.16 11.61
C VAL A 413 23.53 -22.94 10.50
N ALA A 414 23.67 -21.70 10.05
CA ALA A 414 24.36 -21.33 8.81
C ALA A 414 25.87 -21.05 8.95
N GLY A 415 26.42 -21.21 10.16
CA GLY A 415 27.85 -21.05 10.45
C GLY A 415 28.13 -20.24 11.73
N PRO A 416 29.38 -19.80 11.93
CA PRO A 416 29.80 -19.06 13.12
C PRO A 416 29.23 -17.65 13.20
N LEU A 417 29.24 -17.06 14.40
CA LEU A 417 28.68 -15.73 14.68
C LEU A 417 29.25 -14.64 13.77
N VAL A 418 30.54 -14.74 13.41
CA VAL A 418 31.23 -13.76 12.56
C VAL A 418 30.58 -13.59 11.19
N ARG A 419 29.82 -14.58 10.70
CA ARG A 419 29.11 -14.51 9.41
C ARG A 419 28.00 -13.47 9.40
N VAL A 420 27.59 -12.93 10.55
CA VAL A 420 26.66 -11.80 10.61
C VAL A 420 27.22 -10.53 9.95
N ARG A 421 28.54 -10.46 9.72
CA ARG A 421 29.18 -9.37 8.97
C ARG A 421 29.02 -9.51 7.46
N ASP A 422 28.68 -10.69 6.97
CA ASP A 422 28.57 -10.98 5.54
C ASP A 422 27.29 -10.34 4.97
N PRO A 423 27.40 -9.33 4.10
CA PRO A 423 26.24 -8.64 3.54
C PRO A 423 25.33 -9.56 2.73
N SER A 424 25.86 -10.67 2.20
CA SER A 424 25.06 -11.64 1.45
C SER A 424 24.10 -12.43 2.33
N LEU A 425 24.44 -12.64 3.61
CA LEU A 425 23.62 -13.31 4.60
C LEU A 425 22.63 -12.36 5.29
N THR A 426 23.01 -11.10 5.48
CA THR A 426 22.17 -10.10 6.14
C THR A 426 21.25 -9.34 5.20
N ALA A 427 21.42 -9.44 3.88
CA ALA A 427 20.62 -8.73 2.88
C ALA A 427 19.09 -8.95 2.98
N GLY A 428 18.65 -10.08 3.53
CA GLY A 428 17.22 -10.39 3.73
C GLY A 428 16.71 -10.15 5.15
N ALA A 429 17.57 -9.77 6.09
CA ALA A 429 17.22 -9.63 7.51
C ALA A 429 16.92 -8.17 7.86
N THR A 430 16.00 -7.96 8.79
CA THR A 430 15.70 -6.65 9.38
C THR A 430 16.21 -6.53 10.80
N HIS A 431 16.36 -7.64 11.52
CA HIS A 431 16.80 -7.68 12.91
C HIS A 431 17.86 -8.76 13.15
N VAL A 432 18.70 -8.53 14.16
CA VAL A 432 19.59 -9.54 14.75
C VAL A 432 19.19 -9.72 16.21
N VAL A 433 18.93 -10.97 16.63
CA VAL A 433 18.63 -11.30 18.01
C VAL A 433 19.79 -12.06 18.63
N VAL A 434 20.37 -11.54 19.70
CA VAL A 434 21.41 -12.21 20.50
C VAL A 434 20.75 -13.11 21.54
N ALA A 435 20.76 -14.42 21.28
CA ALA A 435 20.16 -15.47 22.10
C ALA A 435 21.22 -16.32 22.84
N LEU A 436 22.21 -15.64 23.44
CA LEU A 436 23.32 -16.24 24.19
C LEU A 436 23.35 -15.75 25.65
N PRO A 437 22.31 -16.03 26.47
CA PRO A 437 22.27 -15.57 27.86
C PRO A 437 23.21 -16.37 28.77
N GLU A 438 23.59 -17.58 28.38
CA GLU A 438 24.46 -18.51 29.13
C GLU A 438 25.94 -18.41 28.70
N ALA A 439 26.25 -17.59 27.69
CA ALA A 439 27.63 -17.33 27.30
C ALA A 439 28.37 -16.57 28.42
N ASP A 440 29.68 -16.81 28.52
CA ASP A 440 30.55 -16.04 29.39
C ASP A 440 30.51 -14.54 29.07
N GLY A 441 30.87 -13.69 30.04
CA GLY A 441 30.74 -12.23 29.90
C GLY A 441 31.48 -11.68 28.68
N GLU A 442 32.59 -12.31 28.27
CA GLU A 442 33.35 -11.94 27.07
C GLU A 442 32.70 -12.47 25.77
N GLY A 443 32.18 -13.70 25.76
CA GLY A 443 31.44 -14.24 24.62
C GLY A 443 30.16 -13.47 24.30
N ARG A 444 29.42 -13.02 25.32
CA ARG A 444 28.21 -12.21 25.12
C ARG A 444 28.52 -10.80 24.61
N LYS A 445 29.56 -10.14 25.14
CA LYS A 445 30.05 -8.85 24.62
C LYS A 445 30.49 -8.97 23.16
N ARG A 446 31.21 -10.03 22.82
CA ARG A 446 31.63 -10.31 21.44
C ARG A 446 30.43 -10.48 20.52
N ALA A 447 29.42 -11.25 20.92
CA ALA A 447 28.20 -11.42 20.12
C ALA A 447 27.43 -10.11 19.91
N LEU A 448 27.33 -9.26 20.94
CA LEU A 448 26.72 -7.94 20.83
C LEU A 448 27.51 -6.99 19.92
N ALA A 449 28.83 -7.00 20.00
CA ALA A 449 29.70 -6.22 19.11
C ALA A 449 29.53 -6.65 17.64
N LEU A 450 29.55 -7.96 17.38
CA LEU A 450 29.30 -8.52 16.05
C LEU A 450 27.90 -8.16 15.52
N ALA A 451 26.89 -8.21 16.39
CA ALA A 451 25.54 -7.80 16.03
C ALA A 451 25.46 -6.30 15.69
N ALA A 452 26.15 -5.43 16.44
CA ALA A 452 26.16 -4.00 16.17
C ALA A 452 26.83 -3.65 14.84
N GLU A 453 27.86 -4.40 14.45
CA GLU A 453 28.56 -4.24 13.17
C GLU A 453 27.73 -4.70 11.95
N SER A 454 26.66 -5.47 12.16
CA SER A 454 25.79 -5.94 11.08
C SER A 454 24.98 -4.81 10.41
N GLY A 455 24.82 -3.67 11.10
CA GLY A 455 23.99 -2.54 10.64
C GLY A 455 22.47 -2.80 10.73
N LEU A 456 22.05 -3.91 11.36
CA LEU A 456 20.65 -4.28 11.60
C LEU A 456 20.19 -3.88 13.02
N THR A 457 18.88 -3.88 13.26
CA THR A 457 18.31 -3.64 14.60
C THR A 457 18.68 -4.79 15.53
N VAL A 458 19.46 -4.50 16.58
CA VAL A 458 19.93 -5.51 17.54
C VAL A 458 18.95 -5.62 18.71
N LEU A 459 18.53 -6.85 18.99
CA LEU A 459 17.75 -7.22 20.18
C LEU A 459 18.56 -8.26 20.96
N ALA A 460 18.50 -8.23 22.29
CA ALA A 460 19.18 -9.22 23.12
C ALA A 460 18.18 -9.92 24.03
N VAL A 461 18.29 -11.24 24.13
CA VAL A 461 17.54 -12.01 25.14
C VAL A 461 18.21 -11.75 26.49
N PRO A 462 17.48 -11.30 27.52
CA PRO A 462 18.04 -11.03 28.83
C PRO A 462 18.50 -12.33 29.51
N GLY A 463 19.58 -12.22 30.31
CA GLY A 463 20.06 -13.33 31.13
C GLY A 463 19.20 -13.55 32.38
N ALA A 464 19.31 -14.74 33.01
CA ALA A 464 18.59 -15.05 34.25
C ALA A 464 18.89 -14.05 35.39
N GLY A 465 20.13 -13.54 35.47
CA GLY A 465 20.54 -12.51 36.43
C GLY A 465 20.08 -11.09 36.11
N GLU A 466 19.65 -10.80 34.86
CA GLU A 466 19.08 -9.49 34.48
C GLU A 466 17.57 -9.45 34.75
N LEU A 467 16.91 -10.60 34.63
CA LEU A 467 15.47 -10.75 34.94
C LEU A 467 15.19 -10.62 36.45
N SER A 468 16.12 -11.04 37.32
CA SER A 468 16.00 -10.85 38.77
C SER A 468 16.10 -9.38 39.20
N VAL A 469 16.90 -8.57 38.49
CA VAL A 469 17.02 -7.12 38.74
C VAL A 469 15.75 -6.37 38.31
N VAL A 470 15.13 -6.77 37.20
CA VAL A 470 13.84 -6.19 36.74
C VAL A 470 12.67 -6.60 37.64
N SER A 471 12.70 -7.81 38.20
CA SER A 471 11.74 -8.27 39.21
C SER A 471 11.87 -7.52 40.54
N ALA A 472 13.10 -7.22 40.97
CA ALA A 472 13.34 -6.49 42.22
C ALA A 472 12.98 -4.99 42.13
N ALA A 473 12.99 -4.41 40.92
CA ALA A 473 12.56 -3.02 40.69
C ALA A 473 11.02 -2.85 40.60
N ARG A 474 10.24 -3.92 40.74
CA ARG A 474 8.77 -3.92 40.74
C ARG A 474 8.14 -4.45 42.04
N CYS A 475 8.93 -4.59 43.12
CA CYS A 475 8.42 -4.82 44.47
C CYS A 475 8.63 -3.57 45.33
#